data_AF-A0A8B9PVP7-F1
#
_entry.id   AF-A0A8B9PVP7-F1
#
_cell.length_a   1.000
_cell.length_b   1.000
_cell.length_c   1.000
_cell.angle_alpha   90.00
_cell.angle_beta   90.00
_cell.angle_gamma   90.00
#
_symmetry.space_group_name_H-M   'P 1'
#
loop_
_entity.id
_entity.type
_entity.pdbx_description
1 polymer ?
#
loop_
_entity_poly.entity_id
_entity_poly.type
_entity_poly.pdbx_seq_one_letter_code
_entity_poly.pdbx_strand_id
1 'polypeptide(L)'
;MPKAKGKSRRQKFAYNLNRKRLYRSARRRAAPRIECSHVRHAWDPAKSVAQNLADMGLAEDPNKAVPIPRKKLLGMEVEIDGQEKGKKTVRKPYVVNEMEYEASLPEKKSNTLSRDLIDYVRYMIQNHGENYKDMARDEKNYYQDTPKQIKRKINVYKNFYPEEYKAFVASLKQEKMDVQ
;
A
#
# COMPACT_ATOMS: atom_id res chain seq x y z
N MET A 1 -4.53 -50.46 40.85
CA MET A 1 -5.70 -49.62 41.18
C MET A 1 -5.85 -48.52 40.13
N PRO A 2 -6.99 -48.38 39.43
CA PRO A 2 -7.17 -47.32 38.45
C PRO A 2 -7.38 -45.99 39.18
N LYS A 3 -6.60 -44.95 38.83
CA LYS A 3 -6.73 -43.62 39.44
C LYS A 3 -8.11 -43.04 39.12
N ALA A 4 -8.83 -42.62 40.17
CA ALA A 4 -10.15 -42.01 40.05
C ALA A 4 -10.13 -40.84 39.07
N LYS A 5 -10.94 -40.90 38.00
CA LYS A 5 -11.16 -39.78 37.08
C LYS A 5 -11.63 -38.58 37.90
N GLY A 6 -10.80 -37.54 37.95
CA GLY A 6 -11.06 -36.33 38.74
C GLY A 6 -12.44 -35.78 38.46
N LYS A 7 -13.24 -35.58 39.51
CA LYS A 7 -14.57 -34.95 39.44
C LYS A 7 -14.46 -33.66 38.66
N SER A 8 -15.17 -33.52 37.52
CA SER A 8 -15.23 -32.24 36.80
C SER A 8 -15.70 -31.18 37.79
N ARG A 9 -14.87 -30.16 38.05
CA ARG A 9 -15.22 -29.05 38.94
C ARG A 9 -16.57 -28.50 38.50
N ARG A 10 -17.57 -28.48 39.39
CA ARG A 10 -18.89 -27.89 39.09
C ARG A 10 -18.69 -26.46 38.59
N GLN A 11 -19.31 -26.11 37.47
CA GLN A 11 -19.26 -24.76 36.91
C GLN A 11 -19.79 -23.77 37.96
N LYS A 12 -18.92 -22.91 38.50
CA LYS A 12 -19.32 -21.88 39.47
C LYS A 12 -19.94 -20.72 38.69
N PHE A 13 -21.23 -20.45 38.90
CA PHE A 13 -21.89 -19.30 38.29
C PHE A 13 -21.73 -18.08 39.21
N ALA A 14 -21.11 -17.01 38.69
CA ALA A 14 -21.05 -15.72 39.38
C ALA A 14 -22.38 -14.98 39.16
N TYR A 15 -23.26 -15.01 40.16
CA TYR A 15 -24.60 -14.38 40.09
C TYR A 15 -24.56 -12.85 39.99
N ASN A 16 -23.47 -12.22 40.42
CA ASN A 16 -23.28 -10.77 40.37
C ASN A 16 -22.90 -10.25 38.97
N LEU A 17 -22.58 -11.15 38.03
CA LEU A 17 -22.16 -10.78 36.68
C LEU A 17 -23.32 -10.93 35.69
N ASN A 18 -23.72 -9.81 35.08
CA ASN A 18 -24.65 -9.85 33.95
C ASN A 18 -23.93 -10.31 32.67
N ARG A 19 -23.93 -11.62 32.43
CA ARG A 19 -23.28 -12.25 31.25
C ARG A 19 -23.77 -11.68 29.91
N LYS A 20 -25.04 -11.31 29.79
CA LYS A 20 -25.58 -10.69 28.56
C LYS A 20 -24.93 -9.33 28.29
N ARG A 21 -24.72 -8.51 29.33
CA ARG A 21 -24.02 -7.22 29.21
C ARG A 21 -22.56 -7.42 28.81
N LEU A 22 -21.86 -8.37 29.47
CA LEU A 22 -20.47 -8.69 29.17
C LEU A 22 -20.29 -9.18 27.72
N TYR A 23 -21.16 -10.07 27.26
CA TYR A 23 -21.17 -10.56 25.88
C TYR A 23 -21.38 -9.41 24.88
N ARG A 24 -22.35 -8.53 25.12
CA ARG A 24 -22.57 -7.34 24.27
C ARG A 24 -21.36 -6.41 24.24
N SER A 25 -20.69 -6.18 25.38
CA SER A 25 -19.45 -5.37 25.40
C SER A 25 -18.28 -6.04 24.71
N ALA A 26 -18.10 -7.35 24.90
CA ALA A 26 -17.03 -8.11 24.25
C ALA A 26 -17.22 -8.11 22.74
N ARG A 27 -18.46 -8.33 22.27
CA ARG A 27 -18.79 -8.29 20.85
C ARG A 27 -18.59 -6.90 20.23
N ARG A 28 -18.89 -5.82 20.96
CA ARG A 28 -18.58 -4.45 20.51
C ARG A 28 -17.07 -4.20 20.43
N ARG A 29 -16.29 -4.70 21.39
CA ARG A 29 -14.82 -4.56 21.38
C ARG A 29 -14.15 -5.41 20.29
N ALA A 30 -14.75 -6.54 19.93
CA ALA A 30 -14.27 -7.44 18.89
C ALA A 30 -14.67 -7.00 17.46
N ALA A 31 -15.50 -5.97 17.33
CA ALA A 31 -15.88 -5.46 16.01
C ALA A 31 -14.68 -4.79 15.33
N PRO A 32 -14.37 -5.11 14.06
CA PRO A 32 -13.23 -4.53 13.36
C PRO A 32 -13.45 -3.04 13.08
N ARG A 33 -12.38 -2.25 13.16
CA ARG A 33 -12.36 -0.88 12.64
C ARG A 33 -12.08 -0.95 11.14
N ILE A 34 -13.05 -0.56 10.33
CA ILE A 34 -12.97 -0.64 8.87
C ILE A 34 -12.71 0.77 8.31
N GLU A 35 -11.60 0.92 7.59
CA GLU A 35 -11.19 2.20 6.99
C GLU A 35 -11.88 2.44 5.64
N CYS A 36 -12.00 1.41 4.81
CA CYS A 36 -12.68 1.49 3.52
C CYS A 36 -14.19 1.81 3.70
N SER A 37 -14.64 2.88 3.05
CA SER A 37 -16.04 3.34 3.08
C SER A 37 -17.01 2.29 2.54
N HIS A 38 -16.70 1.70 1.38
CA HIS A 38 -17.54 0.70 0.70
C HIS A 38 -17.85 -0.50 1.61
N VAL A 39 -16.81 -1.09 2.19
CA VAL A 39 -16.94 -2.23 3.11
C VAL A 39 -17.66 -1.83 4.38
N ARG A 40 -17.39 -0.63 4.92
CA ARG A 40 -18.03 -0.14 6.15
C ARG A 40 -19.54 0.08 5.97
N HIS A 41 -19.96 0.64 4.84
CA HIS A 41 -21.39 0.85 4.53
C HIS A 41 -22.13 -0.47 4.32
N ALA A 42 -21.46 -1.46 3.74
CA ALA A 42 -22.04 -2.79 3.54
C ALA A 42 -21.97 -3.69 4.79
N TRP A 43 -21.29 -3.28 5.87
CA TRP A 43 -21.04 -4.12 7.04
C TRP A 43 -22.27 -4.35 7.90
N ASP A 44 -22.59 -5.61 8.21
CA ASP A 44 -23.69 -5.97 9.12
C ASP A 44 -23.13 -6.46 10.48
N PRO A 45 -23.35 -5.74 11.59
CA PRO A 45 -22.85 -6.14 12.90
C PRO A 45 -23.54 -7.40 13.47
N ALA A 46 -24.65 -7.85 12.87
CA ALA A 46 -25.34 -9.09 13.25
C ALA A 46 -24.63 -10.34 12.74
N LYS A 47 -23.87 -10.24 11.65
CA LYS A 47 -23.19 -11.36 10.99
C LYS A 47 -21.75 -11.52 11.46
N SER A 48 -21.19 -12.69 11.21
CA SER A 48 -19.75 -12.94 11.43
C SER A 48 -18.90 -12.18 10.41
N VAL A 49 -17.63 -11.95 10.74
CA VAL A 49 -16.65 -11.34 9.83
C VAL A 49 -16.56 -12.14 8.53
N ALA A 50 -16.43 -13.46 8.63
CA ALA A 50 -16.39 -14.39 7.50
C ALA A 50 -17.59 -14.23 6.56
N GLN A 51 -18.80 -14.16 7.13
CA GLN A 51 -20.03 -14.07 6.35
C GLN A 51 -20.20 -12.69 5.71
N ASN A 52 -19.83 -11.61 6.42
CA ASN A 52 -19.86 -10.27 5.84
C ASN A 52 -18.91 -10.15 4.63
N LEU A 53 -17.68 -10.64 4.78
CA LEU A 53 -16.70 -10.63 3.69
C LEU A 53 -17.18 -11.49 2.52
N ALA A 54 -17.66 -12.71 2.78
CA ALA A 54 -18.21 -13.58 1.74
C ALA A 54 -19.43 -12.97 1.03
N ASP A 55 -20.33 -12.30 1.77
CA ASP A 55 -21.49 -11.62 1.20
C ASP A 55 -21.07 -10.49 0.25
N MET A 56 -19.96 -9.82 0.53
CA MET A 56 -19.38 -8.76 -0.33
C MET A 56 -18.49 -9.32 -1.45
N GLY A 57 -18.20 -10.62 -1.48
CA GLY A 57 -17.26 -11.21 -2.45
C GLY A 57 -15.79 -11.09 -2.05
N LEU A 58 -15.51 -10.79 -0.78
CA LEU A 58 -14.16 -10.68 -0.23
C LEU A 58 -13.70 -11.96 0.47
N ALA A 59 -12.40 -12.22 0.39
CA ALA A 59 -11.78 -13.32 1.10
C ALA A 59 -11.61 -13.01 2.59
N GLU A 60 -12.00 -13.94 3.46
CA GLU A 60 -11.72 -13.86 4.90
C GLU A 60 -10.22 -14.08 5.19
N ASP A 61 -9.63 -15.07 4.52
CA ASP A 61 -8.23 -15.45 4.68
C ASP A 61 -7.56 -15.49 3.30
N PRO A 62 -6.62 -14.57 3.02
CA PRO A 62 -5.97 -14.49 1.71
C PRO A 62 -5.15 -15.76 1.39
N ASN A 63 -4.55 -16.41 2.39
CA ASN A 63 -3.75 -17.62 2.16
C ASN A 63 -4.60 -18.81 1.75
N LYS A 64 -5.88 -18.84 2.18
CA LYS A 64 -6.85 -19.85 1.75
C LYS A 64 -7.49 -19.53 0.42
N ALA A 65 -7.69 -18.24 0.12
CA ALA A 65 -8.27 -17.81 -1.14
C ALA A 65 -7.28 -17.89 -2.31
N VAL A 66 -6.00 -17.58 -2.05
CA VAL A 66 -4.91 -17.61 -3.03
C VAL A 66 -3.78 -18.48 -2.46
N PRO A 67 -3.89 -19.81 -2.55
CA PRO A 67 -2.86 -20.71 -2.03
C PRO A 67 -1.54 -20.53 -2.80
N ILE A 68 -0.45 -20.26 -2.08
CA ILE A 68 0.89 -20.19 -2.67
C ILE A 68 1.34 -21.61 -3.01
N PRO A 69 1.62 -21.93 -4.29
CA PRO A 69 2.10 -23.25 -4.67
C PRO A 69 3.47 -23.49 -4.03
N ARG A 70 3.58 -24.49 -3.15
CA ARG A 70 4.87 -24.93 -2.62
C ARG A 70 5.54 -25.79 -3.69
N LYS A 71 6.79 -25.48 -4.05
CA LYS A 71 7.61 -26.39 -4.89
C LYS A 71 7.70 -27.72 -4.14
N LYS A 72 7.13 -28.78 -4.73
CA LYS A 72 7.21 -30.13 -4.19
C LYS A 72 8.69 -30.53 -4.11
N LEU A 73 9.27 -30.57 -2.91
CA LEU A 73 10.46 -31.38 -2.69
C LEU A 73 10.06 -32.83 -2.95
N LEU A 74 10.81 -33.53 -3.80
CA LEU A 74 10.54 -34.90 -4.25
C LEU A 74 10.06 -35.78 -3.08
N GLY A 75 8.83 -36.30 -3.17
CA GLY A 75 8.35 -37.41 -2.32
C GLY A 75 7.28 -37.11 -1.26
N MET A 76 6.79 -35.88 -1.12
CA MET A 76 5.69 -35.58 -0.18
C MET A 76 4.52 -34.91 -0.91
N GLU A 77 3.60 -35.72 -1.41
CA GLU A 77 2.29 -35.25 -1.86
C GLU A 77 1.50 -34.81 -0.64
N VAL A 78 1.60 -33.53 -0.31
CA VAL A 78 0.56 -32.89 0.51
C VAL A 78 -0.59 -32.64 -0.43
N GLU A 79 -1.64 -33.45 -0.31
CA GLU A 79 -2.95 -33.18 -0.90
C GLU A 79 -3.34 -31.75 -0.47
N ILE A 80 -3.24 -30.82 -1.40
CA ILE A 80 -3.87 -29.51 -1.23
C ILE A 80 -5.34 -29.85 -1.38
N ASP A 81 -6.06 -29.93 -0.26
CA ASP A 81 -7.52 -30.07 -0.21
C ASP A 81 -8.13 -28.95 -1.05
N GLY A 82 -8.25 -29.23 -2.35
CA GLY A 82 -9.03 -28.50 -3.32
C GLY A 82 -10.48 -28.74 -2.96
N GLN A 83 -10.92 -28.11 -1.87
CA GLN A 83 -12.34 -27.97 -1.60
C GLN A 83 -12.90 -27.21 -2.79
N GLU A 84 -13.56 -27.94 -3.69
CA GLU A 84 -14.53 -27.42 -4.65
C GLU A 84 -15.63 -26.75 -3.83
N LYS A 85 -15.36 -25.52 -3.38
CA LYS A 85 -16.35 -24.68 -2.74
C LYS A 85 -17.28 -24.26 -3.86
N GLY A 86 -18.45 -24.91 -3.94
CA GLY A 86 -19.52 -24.52 -4.83
C GLY A 86 -19.64 -23.00 -4.89
N LYS A 87 -19.79 -22.46 -6.11
CA LYS A 87 -19.71 -21.02 -6.40
C LYS A 87 -20.55 -20.24 -5.37
N LYS A 88 -19.88 -19.62 -4.40
CA LYS A 88 -20.56 -18.81 -3.38
C LYS A 88 -21.18 -17.63 -4.10
N THR A 89 -22.51 -17.60 -4.16
CA THR A 89 -23.23 -16.49 -4.79
C THR A 89 -23.00 -15.25 -3.93
N VAL A 90 -22.37 -14.22 -4.51
CA VAL A 90 -22.09 -12.95 -3.84
C VAL A 90 -23.41 -12.18 -3.68
N ARG A 91 -23.76 -11.81 -2.45
CA ARG A 91 -25.04 -11.13 -2.14
C ARG A 91 -24.97 -9.62 -2.36
N LYS A 92 -23.79 -9.03 -2.19
CA LYS A 92 -23.52 -7.59 -2.28
C LYS A 92 -22.40 -7.32 -3.28
N PRO A 93 -22.62 -7.61 -4.59
CA PRO A 93 -21.58 -7.47 -5.60
C PRO A 93 -21.17 -6.01 -5.84
N TYR A 94 -22.05 -5.05 -5.53
CA TYR A 94 -21.78 -3.62 -5.71
C TYR A 94 -20.51 -3.15 -4.97
N VAL A 95 -20.17 -3.74 -3.83
CA VAL A 95 -18.99 -3.36 -3.04
C VAL A 95 -17.71 -3.62 -3.83
N VAL A 96 -17.59 -4.78 -4.47
CA VAL A 96 -16.41 -5.13 -5.28
C VAL A 96 -16.36 -4.26 -6.52
N ASN A 97 -17.48 -4.08 -7.21
CA ASN A 97 -17.53 -3.25 -8.41
C ASN A 97 -17.13 -1.78 -8.13
N GLU A 98 -17.58 -1.20 -7.03
CA GLU A 98 -17.22 0.16 -6.61
C GLU A 98 -15.72 0.26 -6.28
N MET A 99 -15.18 -0.72 -5.56
CA MET A 99 -13.74 -0.75 -5.25
C MET A 99 -12.87 -0.97 -6.50
N GLU A 100 -13.29 -1.81 -7.43
CA GLU A 100 -12.61 -2.01 -8.72
C GLU A 100 -12.65 -0.73 -9.56
N TYR A 101 -13.78 -0.02 -9.56
CA TYR A 101 -13.90 1.27 -10.23
C TYR A 101 -12.96 2.31 -9.61
N GLU A 102 -12.94 2.45 -8.28
CA GLU A 102 -12.01 3.37 -7.62
C GLU A 102 -10.54 3.02 -7.88
N ALA A 103 -10.19 1.73 -7.87
CA ALA A 103 -8.85 1.27 -8.17
C ALA A 103 -8.45 1.47 -9.64
N SER A 104 -9.42 1.55 -10.56
CA SER A 104 -9.17 1.86 -11.97
C SER A 104 -8.81 3.32 -12.22
N LEU A 105 -9.14 4.21 -11.28
CA LEU A 105 -8.84 5.64 -11.41
C LEU A 105 -7.32 5.88 -11.24
N PRO A 106 -6.71 6.76 -12.05
CA PRO A 106 -5.29 7.07 -11.90
C PRO A 106 -5.04 7.81 -10.59
N GLU A 107 -4.11 7.28 -9.78
CA GLU A 107 -3.69 7.95 -8.56
C GLU A 107 -2.83 9.19 -8.84
N LYS A 108 -3.11 10.28 -8.12
CA LYS A 108 -2.25 11.46 -8.14
C LYS A 108 -0.94 11.13 -7.41
N LYS A 109 0.15 11.00 -8.16
CA LYS A 109 1.49 10.89 -7.57
C LYS A 109 1.85 12.22 -6.90
N SER A 110 1.96 12.25 -5.58
CA SER A 110 2.44 13.42 -4.82
C SER A 110 3.97 13.47 -4.74
N ASN A 111 4.66 12.84 -5.67
CA ASN A 111 6.12 12.78 -5.67
C ASN A 111 6.65 14.20 -5.93
N THR A 112 7.58 14.64 -5.11
CA THR A 112 8.28 15.91 -5.23
C THR A 112 9.78 15.66 -5.22
N LEU A 113 10.56 16.66 -5.63
CA LEU A 113 12.02 16.60 -5.51
C LEU A 113 12.47 17.38 -4.27
N SER A 114 13.57 16.93 -3.67
CA SER A 114 14.21 17.68 -2.60
C SER A 114 14.71 19.02 -3.12
N ARG A 115 14.63 20.05 -2.27
CA ARG A 115 15.09 21.40 -2.60
C ARG A 115 16.57 21.41 -3.00
N ASP A 116 17.40 20.68 -2.27
CA ASP A 116 18.84 20.55 -2.54
C ASP A 116 19.12 20.00 -3.95
N LEU A 117 18.30 19.05 -4.42
CA LEU A 117 18.45 18.50 -5.77
C LEU A 117 18.09 19.54 -6.83
N ILE A 118 17.04 20.34 -6.60
CA ILE A 118 16.62 21.41 -7.50
C ILE A 118 17.71 22.49 -7.57
N ASP A 119 18.23 22.93 -6.42
CA ASP A 119 19.26 23.96 -6.34
C ASP A 119 20.57 23.49 -6.98
N TYR A 120 20.97 22.23 -6.74
CA TYR A 120 22.11 21.60 -7.41
C TYR A 120 21.94 21.57 -8.94
N VAL A 121 20.77 21.14 -9.43
CA VAL A 121 20.49 21.07 -10.87
C VAL A 121 20.48 22.46 -11.52
N ARG A 122 19.86 23.45 -10.87
CA ARG A 122 19.84 24.84 -11.36
C ARG A 122 21.25 25.41 -11.47
N TYR A 123 22.07 25.22 -10.44
CA TYR A 123 23.48 25.63 -10.45
C TYR A 123 24.27 24.98 -11.60
N MET A 124 24.15 23.66 -11.75
CA MET A 124 24.87 22.93 -12.81
C MET A 124 24.49 23.40 -14.21
N ILE A 125 23.20 23.67 -14.44
CA ILE A 125 22.71 24.13 -15.74
C ILE A 125 23.08 25.59 -16.00
N GLN A 126 23.06 26.45 -14.99
CA GLN A 126 23.44 27.86 -15.12
C GLN A 126 24.91 28.01 -15.53
N ASN A 127 25.81 27.26 -14.89
CA ASN A 127 27.25 27.40 -15.13
C ASN A 127 27.76 26.57 -16.33
N HIS A 128 27.28 25.33 -16.47
CA HIS A 128 27.84 24.37 -17.44
C HIS A 128 26.89 24.06 -18.61
N GLY A 129 25.64 24.53 -18.57
CA GLY A 129 24.67 24.31 -19.65
C GLY A 129 24.33 22.83 -19.86
N GLU A 130 24.72 22.28 -21.01
CA GLU A 130 24.54 20.86 -21.36
C GLU A 130 25.84 20.03 -21.30
N ASN A 131 26.94 20.63 -20.81
CA ASN A 131 28.25 19.98 -20.73
C ASN A 131 28.38 19.10 -19.48
N TYR A 132 27.82 17.89 -19.53
CA TYR A 132 27.83 16.95 -18.39
C TYR A 132 29.23 16.51 -17.94
N LYS A 133 30.24 16.60 -18.81
CA LYS A 133 31.63 16.28 -18.45
C LYS A 133 32.22 17.34 -17.53
N ASP A 134 31.88 18.60 -17.76
CA ASP A 134 32.37 19.73 -16.95
C ASP A 134 31.61 19.79 -15.63
N MET A 135 30.29 19.53 -15.64
CA MET A 135 29.49 19.36 -14.42
C MET A 135 30.05 18.29 -13.47
N ALA A 136 30.64 17.22 -14.02
CA ALA A 136 31.21 16.16 -13.20
C ALA A 136 32.53 16.58 -12.52
N ARG A 137 33.25 17.56 -13.11
CA ARG A 137 34.50 18.12 -12.60
C ARG A 137 34.29 19.33 -11.68
N ASP A 138 33.05 19.81 -11.60
CA ASP A 138 32.67 20.97 -10.80
C ASP A 138 32.81 20.69 -9.29
N GLU A 139 33.21 21.70 -8.53
CA GLU A 139 33.43 21.60 -7.08
C GLU A 139 32.15 21.29 -6.29
N LYS A 140 31.00 21.73 -6.80
CA LYS A 140 29.68 21.48 -6.18
C LYS A 140 29.24 20.04 -6.37
N ASN A 141 29.89 19.28 -7.26
CA ASN A 141 29.71 17.83 -7.39
C ASN A 141 30.42 17.06 -6.26
N TYR A 142 30.06 17.35 -5.01
CA TYR A 142 30.70 16.78 -3.82
C TYR A 142 30.70 15.25 -3.78
N TYR A 143 29.61 14.63 -4.23
CA TYR A 143 29.45 13.18 -4.27
C TYR A 143 30.07 12.52 -5.51
N GLN A 144 30.79 13.29 -6.33
CA GLN A 144 31.50 12.81 -7.50
C GLN A 144 30.57 12.05 -8.47
N ASP A 145 29.37 12.59 -8.70
CA ASP A 145 28.44 12.00 -9.64
C ASP A 145 29.06 11.94 -11.04
N THR A 146 28.91 10.79 -11.68
CA THR A 146 29.30 10.60 -13.07
C THR A 146 28.45 11.48 -14.00
N PRO A 147 28.94 11.87 -15.19
CA PRO A 147 28.16 12.65 -16.16
C PRO A 147 26.78 12.06 -16.47
N LYS A 148 26.66 10.72 -16.47
CA LYS A 148 25.38 10.02 -16.67
C LYS A 148 24.42 10.17 -15.48
N GLN A 149 24.94 10.15 -14.25
CA GLN A 149 24.13 10.37 -13.04
C GLN A 149 23.64 11.82 -12.98
N ILE A 150 24.49 12.80 -13.28
CA ILE A 150 24.10 14.22 -13.35
C ILE A 150 23.01 14.42 -14.42
N LYS A 151 23.18 13.83 -15.61
CA LYS A 151 22.14 13.84 -16.65
C LYS A 151 20.82 13.25 -16.16
N ARG A 152 20.85 12.14 -15.42
CA ARG A 152 19.65 11.54 -14.81
C ARG A 152 18.99 12.49 -13.81
N LYS A 153 19.77 13.14 -12.94
CA LYS A 153 19.25 14.14 -11.97
C LYS A 153 18.56 15.30 -12.67
N ILE A 154 19.16 15.82 -13.74
CA ILE A 154 18.57 16.87 -14.58
C ILE A 154 17.27 16.39 -15.25
N ASN A 155 17.26 15.17 -15.82
CA ASN A 155 16.06 14.62 -16.44
C ASN A 155 14.93 14.40 -15.43
N VAL A 156 15.26 13.98 -14.21
CA VAL A 156 14.31 13.88 -13.11
C VAL A 156 13.70 15.27 -12.85
N TYR A 157 14.51 16.33 -12.71
CA TYR A 157 14.00 17.69 -12.56
C TYR A 157 13.07 18.11 -13.70
N LYS A 158 13.47 17.87 -14.96
CA LYS A 158 12.65 18.17 -16.16
C LYS A 158 11.29 17.47 -16.15
N ASN A 159 11.26 16.21 -15.71
CA ASN A 159 10.04 15.41 -15.68
C ASN A 159 9.07 15.84 -14.57
N PHE A 160 9.60 16.27 -13.43
CA PHE A 160 8.79 16.72 -12.29
C PHE A 160 8.27 18.15 -12.47
N TYR A 161 9.10 19.06 -12.99
CA TYR A 161 8.77 20.48 -13.12
C TYR A 161 9.06 21.00 -14.53
N PRO A 162 8.30 20.56 -15.55
CA PRO A 162 8.56 20.95 -16.95
C PRO A 162 8.35 22.46 -17.18
N GLU A 163 7.34 23.06 -16.55
CA GLU A 163 7.06 24.49 -16.70
C GLU A 163 8.09 25.38 -16.00
N GLU A 164 8.51 25.02 -14.78
CA GLU A 164 9.62 25.73 -14.10
C GLU A 164 10.92 25.63 -14.89
N TYR A 165 11.22 24.44 -15.44
CA TYR A 165 12.41 24.24 -16.24
C TYR A 165 12.40 25.11 -17.50
N LYS A 166 11.28 25.19 -18.21
CA LYS A 166 11.13 26.07 -19.38
C LYS A 166 11.36 27.53 -19.02
N ALA A 167 10.75 28.00 -17.92
CA ALA A 167 10.91 29.38 -17.44
C ALA A 167 12.37 29.67 -17.08
N PHE A 168 13.04 28.75 -16.38
CA PHE A 168 14.45 28.87 -16.02
C PHE A 168 15.38 28.91 -17.24
N VAL A 169 15.15 28.05 -18.24
CA VAL A 169 15.95 28.09 -19.48
C VAL A 169 15.70 29.39 -20.26
N ALA A 170 14.47 29.92 -20.23
CA ALA A 170 14.16 31.21 -20.85
C ALA A 170 14.89 32.37 -20.14
N SER A 171 14.94 32.39 -18.81
CA SER A 171 15.67 33.44 -18.07
C SER A 171 17.18 33.38 -18.34
N LEU A 172 17.77 32.19 -18.43
CA LEU A 172 19.19 32.03 -18.79
C LEU A 172 19.52 32.55 -20.20
N LYS A 173 18.57 32.49 -21.14
CA LYS A 173 18.76 33.05 -22.48
C LYS A 173 18.75 34.59 -22.45
N GLN A 174 17.91 35.18 -21.61
CA GLN A 174 17.83 36.64 -21.45
C GLN A 174 19.12 37.20 -20.85
N GLU A 175 19.63 36.60 -19.76
CA GLU A 175 20.88 37.02 -19.12
C GLU A 175 22.08 37.00 -20.07
N LYS A 176 22.14 36.03 -21.00
CA LYS A 176 23.22 35.96 -22.00
C LYS A 176 23.13 37.04 -23.08
N MET A 177 21.93 37.55 -23.37
CA MET A 177 21.73 38.64 -24.32
C MET A 177 22.03 40.01 -23.72
N ASP A 178 21.77 40.21 -22.43
CA ASP A 178 22.00 41.48 -21.73
C ASP A 178 23.48 41.75 -21.39
N VAL A 179 24.33 40.73 -21.45
CA VAL A 179 25.77 40.81 -21.14
C VAL A 179 26.63 41.00 -22.40
N GLN A 180 26.04 40.96 -23.59
CA GLN A 180 26.71 41.25 -24.88
C GLN A 180 26.49 42.70 -25.31
#